data_AF-A0A7R9MD03-F1
#
_entry.id   AF-A0A7R9MD03-F1
#
_cell.length_a   1.000
_cell.length_b   1.000
_cell.length_c   1.000
_cell.angle_alpha   90.00
_cell.angle_beta   90.00
_cell.angle_gamma   90.00
#
_symmetry.space_group_name_H-M   'P 1'
#
loop_
_entity.id
_entity.type
_entity.pdbx_description
1 polymer ?
#
loop_
_entity_poly.entity_id
_entity_poly.type
_entity_poly.pdbx_seq_one_letter_code
_entity_poly.pdbx_strand_id
1 'polypeptide(L)'
;MQASVYRAYHVLRARGIPSDHIIVMHYDNMAYNPRNPTPGVVINDVNGMDVYHNVPKDYTGDDVDPQIFISMLKGDSKLVKRGKKVLKSGPNDHVFIYYFGHGDESGFIQLIDKKLYRDELM
;
A
#
# COMPACT_ATOMS: atom_id res chain seq x y z
N MET A 1 -8.73 -1.56 -7.96
CA MET A 1 -7.43 -2.03 -7.43
C MET A 1 -7.18 -1.54 -6.01
N GLN A 2 -7.23 -0.23 -5.70
CA GLN A 2 -6.91 0.25 -4.33
C GLN A 2 -7.87 -0.27 -3.25
N ALA A 3 -9.16 -0.52 -3.58
CA ALA A 3 -10.11 -1.15 -2.67
C ALA A 3 -9.63 -2.50 -2.09
N SER A 4 -8.79 -3.26 -2.82
CA SER A 4 -8.17 -4.51 -2.34
C SER A 4 -7.14 -4.27 -1.25
N VAL A 5 -6.31 -3.25 -1.41
CA VAL A 5 -5.33 -2.82 -0.39
C VAL A 5 -6.06 -2.35 0.88
N TYR A 6 -7.13 -1.59 0.71
CA TYR A 6 -7.98 -1.09 1.80
C TYR A 6 -8.63 -2.23 2.59
N ARG A 7 -9.23 -3.20 1.88
CA ARG A 7 -9.77 -4.41 2.50
C ARG A 7 -8.70 -5.20 3.24
N ALA A 8 -7.52 -5.38 2.65
CA ALA A 8 -6.41 -6.10 3.27
C ALA A 8 -5.97 -5.43 4.59
N TYR A 9 -5.89 -4.10 4.63
CA TYR A 9 -5.64 -3.35 5.87
C TYR A 9 -6.66 -3.70 6.95
N HIS A 10 -7.97 -3.65 6.65
CA HIS A 10 -8.99 -3.98 7.63
C HIS A 10 -8.95 -5.44 8.09
N VAL A 11 -8.62 -6.38 7.20
CA VAL A 11 -8.42 -7.79 7.58
C VAL A 11 -7.27 -7.93 8.58
N LEU A 12 -6.13 -7.28 8.33
CA LEU A 12 -4.98 -7.31 9.25
C LEU A 12 -5.33 -6.66 10.60
N ARG A 13 -6.01 -5.51 10.59
CA ARG A 13 -6.47 -4.83 11.80
C ARG A 13 -7.44 -5.69 12.60
N ALA A 14 -8.39 -6.35 11.95
CA ALA A 14 -9.33 -7.27 12.58
C ALA A 14 -8.66 -8.52 13.19
N ARG A 15 -7.47 -8.88 12.73
CA ARG A 15 -6.64 -9.96 13.29
C ARG A 15 -5.66 -9.49 14.37
N GLY A 16 -5.78 -8.24 14.81
CA GLY A 16 -5.01 -7.70 15.92
C GLY A 16 -3.65 -7.12 15.57
N ILE A 17 -3.30 -7.00 14.27
CA ILE A 17 -2.04 -6.38 13.86
C ILE A 17 -2.13 -4.86 14.13
N PRO A 18 -1.25 -4.27 14.95
CA PRO A 18 -1.21 -2.83 15.24
C PRO A 18 -1.05 -1.97 13.97
N SER A 19 -1.64 -0.77 13.93
CA SER A 19 -1.63 0.07 12.72
C SER A 19 -0.25 0.67 12.43
N ASP A 20 0.58 0.82 13.45
CA ASP A 20 1.98 1.20 13.34
C ASP A 20 2.87 0.06 12.80
N HIS A 21 2.39 -1.19 12.87
CA HIS A 21 3.02 -2.36 12.26
C HIS A 21 2.55 -2.62 10.81
N ILE A 22 1.67 -1.77 10.26
CA ILE A 22 1.20 -1.87 8.88
C ILE A 22 1.63 -0.61 8.13
N ILE A 23 2.23 -0.80 6.95
CA ILE A 23 2.62 0.25 6.04
C ILE A 23 1.70 0.17 4.82
N VAL A 24 0.98 1.24 4.51
CA VAL A 24 0.07 1.27 3.35
C VAL A 24 0.58 2.23 2.28
N MET A 25 0.78 1.69 1.07
CA MET A 25 1.13 2.46 -0.13
C MET A 25 -0.01 2.35 -1.15
N HIS A 26 -0.65 3.47 -1.46
CA HIS A 26 -1.78 3.55 -2.39
C HIS A 26 -1.91 4.97 -2.95
N TYR A 27 -2.35 5.14 -4.19
CA TYR A 27 -2.29 6.47 -4.82
C TYR A 27 -3.29 7.49 -4.26
N ASP A 28 -4.36 7.03 -3.58
CA ASP A 28 -5.39 7.83 -2.90
C ASP A 28 -6.30 8.67 -3.82
N ASN A 29 -6.55 8.22 -5.05
CA ASN A 29 -7.39 8.95 -6.02
C ASN A 29 -8.80 8.34 -6.26
N MET A 30 -9.24 7.39 -5.43
CA MET A 30 -10.55 6.75 -5.59
C MET A 30 -11.66 7.39 -4.76
N ALA A 31 -11.44 7.66 -3.47
CA ALA A 31 -12.50 8.07 -2.55
C ALA A 31 -13.16 9.39 -2.95
N TYR A 32 -12.38 10.37 -3.41
CA TYR A 32 -12.87 11.69 -3.84
C TYR A 32 -12.75 11.91 -5.35
N ASN A 33 -12.72 10.84 -6.13
CA ASN A 33 -12.76 10.97 -7.59
C ASN A 33 -14.09 11.62 -8.00
N PRO A 34 -14.13 12.57 -8.97
CA PRO A 34 -15.38 13.14 -9.47
C PRO A 34 -16.35 12.09 -10.06
N ARG A 35 -15.84 10.92 -10.45
CA ARG A 35 -16.65 9.79 -10.92
C ARG A 35 -17.15 8.87 -9.81
N ASN A 36 -16.73 9.07 -8.56
CA ASN A 36 -17.24 8.29 -7.43
C ASN A 36 -18.64 8.82 -7.05
N PRO A 37 -19.72 8.03 -7.19
CA PRO A 37 -21.07 8.48 -6.85
C PRO A 37 -21.27 8.71 -5.34
N THR A 38 -20.38 8.18 -4.50
CA THR A 38 -20.42 8.32 -3.04
C THR A 38 -19.08 8.85 -2.54
N PRO A 39 -18.83 10.17 -2.60
CA PRO A 39 -17.56 10.77 -2.21
C PRO A 39 -17.15 10.39 -0.77
N GLY A 40 -15.89 10.02 -0.59
CA GLY A 40 -15.34 9.58 0.69
C GLY A 40 -15.57 8.09 1.00
N VAL A 41 -16.34 7.37 0.19
CA VAL A 41 -16.62 5.93 0.37
C VAL A 41 -15.96 5.12 -0.74
N VAL A 42 -15.32 4.01 -0.37
CA VAL A 42 -14.81 3.01 -1.33
C VAL A 42 -15.26 1.63 -0.87
N ILE A 43 -15.89 0.86 -1.75
CA ILE A 43 -16.33 -0.52 -1.47
C ILE A 43 -15.47 -1.53 -2.24
N ASN A 44 -15.38 -2.76 -1.73
CA ASN A 44 -14.68 -3.87 -2.40
C ASN A 44 -15.56 -5.13 -2.58
N ASP A 45 -16.86 -5.04 -2.29
CA ASP A 45 -17.86 -6.05 -2.59
C ASP A 45 -19.15 -5.33 -3.01
N VAL A 46 -20.00 -5.98 -3.80
CA VAL A 46 -21.34 -5.46 -4.11
C VAL A 46 -22.11 -5.30 -2.80
N ASN A 47 -22.62 -4.11 -2.52
CA ASN A 47 -23.27 -3.74 -1.25
C ASN A 47 -22.37 -3.95 -0.01
N GLY A 48 -21.05 -3.95 -0.20
CA GLY A 48 -20.09 -4.06 0.89
C GLY A 48 -20.00 -2.80 1.75
N MET A 49 -19.31 -2.93 2.87
CA MET A 49 -19.00 -1.80 3.75
C MET A 49 -17.91 -0.90 3.14
N ASP A 50 -17.85 0.36 3.59
CA ASP A 50 -16.73 1.23 3.28
C ASP A 50 -15.43 0.61 3.79
N VAL A 51 -14.43 0.54 2.92
CA VAL A 51 -13.08 0.10 3.25
C VAL A 51 -12.08 1.25 3.25
N TYR A 52 -12.47 2.48 2.91
CA TYR A 52 -11.53 3.61 2.87
C TYR A 52 -11.25 4.20 4.25
N HIS A 53 -12.24 4.20 5.15
CA HIS A 53 -12.10 4.81 6.47
C HIS A 53 -10.88 4.31 7.24
N ASN A 54 -10.14 5.24 7.87
CA ASN A 54 -9.00 4.95 8.74
C ASN A 54 -7.86 4.13 8.11
N VAL A 55 -7.82 4.00 6.77
CA VAL A 55 -6.66 3.48 6.06
C VAL A 55 -5.53 4.53 6.15
N PRO A 56 -4.33 4.15 6.62
CA PRO A 56 -3.19 5.05 6.70
C PRO A 56 -2.75 5.55 5.32
N LYS A 57 -2.32 6.81 5.28
CA LYS A 57 -1.74 7.46 4.09
C LYS A 57 -0.22 7.51 4.19
N ASP A 58 0.43 6.38 4.45
CA ASP A 58 1.88 6.34 4.68
C ASP A 58 2.65 6.77 3.41
N TYR A 59 2.20 6.28 2.25
CA TYR A 59 2.70 6.64 0.92
C TYR A 59 1.55 6.81 -0.07
N THR A 60 1.34 8.03 -0.55
CA THR A 60 0.26 8.40 -1.48
C THR A 60 0.74 9.27 -2.62
N GLY A 61 -0.03 9.34 -3.71
CA GLY A 61 0.36 10.13 -4.88
C GLY A 61 1.73 9.71 -5.42
N ASP A 62 2.63 10.68 -5.60
CA ASP A 62 3.97 10.47 -6.17
C ASP A 62 4.90 9.63 -5.28
N ASP A 63 4.55 9.42 -4.02
CA ASP A 63 5.27 8.51 -3.13
C ASP A 63 5.00 7.02 -3.46
N VAL A 64 4.02 6.72 -4.32
CA VAL A 64 3.77 5.37 -4.86
C VAL A 64 4.75 5.11 -6.01
N ASP A 65 5.97 4.77 -5.61
CA ASP A 65 7.13 4.71 -6.49
C ASP A 65 7.99 3.46 -6.20
N PRO A 66 8.55 2.78 -7.23
CA PRO A 66 9.37 1.58 -7.05
C PRO A 66 10.57 1.77 -6.12
N GLN A 67 11.31 2.87 -6.27
CA GLN A 67 12.50 3.12 -5.46
C GLN A 67 12.11 3.39 -4.00
N ILE A 68 11.03 4.14 -3.79
CA ILE A 68 10.47 4.38 -2.45
C ILE A 68 9.98 3.07 -1.81
N PHE A 69 9.31 2.20 -2.58
CA PHE A 69 8.86 0.88 -2.11
C PHE A 69 10.05 0.03 -1.64
N ILE A 70 11.12 -0.07 -2.43
CA ILE A 70 12.34 -0.81 -2.04
C ILE A 70 13.01 -0.17 -0.81
N SER A 71 13.19 1.14 -0.77
CA SER A 71 13.79 1.84 0.38
C SER A 71 12.96 1.66 1.65
N MET A 72 11.63 1.65 1.54
CA MET A 72 10.70 1.39 2.63
C MET A 72 10.89 -0.02 3.19
N LEU A 73 10.99 -1.03 2.31
CA LEU A 73 11.26 -2.42 2.71
C LEU A 73 12.64 -2.59 3.36
N LYS A 74 13.65 -1.84 2.89
CA LYS A 74 15.01 -1.87 3.44
C LYS A 74 15.19 -1.10 4.75
N GLY A 75 14.14 -0.46 5.28
CA GLY A 75 14.25 0.32 6.52
C GLY A 75 15.10 1.59 6.36
N ASP A 76 15.10 2.22 5.17
CA ASP A 76 16.02 3.31 4.84
C ASP A 76 15.92 4.50 5.81
N SER A 77 17.02 4.81 6.50
CA SER A 77 17.12 5.93 7.44
C SER A 77 16.79 7.30 6.84
N LYS A 78 16.95 7.48 5.52
CA LYS A 78 16.58 8.73 4.83
C LYS A 78 15.07 8.93 4.81
N LEU A 79 14.30 7.86 4.61
CA LEU A 79 12.84 7.89 4.71
C LEU A 79 12.40 8.18 6.15
N VAL A 80 13.07 7.56 7.14
CA VAL A 80 12.83 7.85 8.56
C VAL A 80 13.06 9.32 8.90
N LYS A 81 14.16 9.93 8.41
CA LYS A 81 14.44 11.37 8.60
C LYS A 81 13.39 12.27 7.96
N ARG A 82 12.68 11.79 6.93
CA ARG A 82 11.54 12.47 6.30
C ARG A 82 10.21 12.21 7.03
N GLY A 83 10.23 11.54 8.18
CA GLY A 83 9.03 11.18 8.94
C GLY A 83 8.20 10.06 8.31
N LYS A 84 8.75 9.32 7.33
CA LYS A 84 8.05 8.21 6.68
C LYS A 84 8.19 6.91 7.48
N LYS A 85 7.11 6.13 7.51
CA LYS A 85 7.08 4.80 8.12
C LYS A 85 7.84 3.82 7.22
N VAL A 86 8.77 3.05 7.78
CA VAL A 86 9.55 2.04 7.07
C VAL A 86 9.48 0.71 7.79
N LEU A 87 9.84 -0.38 7.11
CA LEU A 87 9.95 -1.68 7.76
C LEU A 87 11.09 -1.65 8.79
N LYS A 88 10.81 -2.13 10.01
CA LYS A 88 11.76 -2.20 11.12
C LYS A 88 11.83 -3.60 11.73
N SER A 89 11.53 -4.62 10.92
CA SER A 89 11.51 -6.02 11.36
C SER A 89 12.90 -6.50 11.78
N GLY A 90 12.98 -7.18 12.92
CA GLY A 90 14.15 -7.90 13.38
C GLY A 90 14.18 -9.38 12.92
N PRO A 91 15.19 -10.15 13.35
CA PRO A 91 15.39 -11.53 12.91
C PRO A 91 14.25 -12.51 13.28
N ASN A 92 13.41 -12.16 14.26
CA ASN A 92 12.33 -13.01 14.76
C ASN A 92 10.94 -12.53 14.31
N ASP A 93 10.88 -11.46 13.52
CA ASP A 93 9.62 -10.89 13.06
C ASP A 93 9.16 -11.56 11.77
N HIS A 94 7.84 -11.62 11.58
CA HIS A 94 7.24 -12.07 10.33
C HIS A 94 6.83 -10.87 9.48
N VAL A 95 7.26 -10.88 8.22
CA VAL A 95 6.91 -9.85 7.24
C VAL A 95 5.92 -10.44 6.25
N PHE A 96 4.75 -9.80 6.12
CA PHE A 96 3.76 -10.11 5.10
C PHE A 96 3.67 -8.95 4.10
N ILE A 97 3.89 -9.23 2.82
CA ILE A 97 3.79 -8.26 1.74
C ILE A 97 2.60 -8.64 0.85
N TYR A 98 1.66 -7.72 0.69
CA TYR A 98 0.53 -7.85 -0.22
C TYR A 98 0.60 -6.79 -1.31
N TYR A 99 0.62 -7.23 -2.56
CA TYR A 99 0.57 -6.37 -3.73
C TYR A 99 -0.69 -6.69 -4.56
N PHE A 100 -1.39 -5.64 -5.00
CA PHE A 100 -2.52 -5.77 -5.91
C PHE A 100 -2.45 -4.67 -6.97
N GLY A 101 -2.03 -5.06 -8.17
CA GLY A 101 -1.75 -4.16 -9.28
C GLY A 101 -1.56 -4.93 -10.57
N HIS A 102 -1.20 -4.23 -11.65
CA HIS A 102 -0.87 -4.88 -12.91
C HIS A 102 0.56 -5.44 -12.86
N GLY A 103 0.83 -6.39 -13.73
CA GLY A 103 2.14 -6.95 -14.00
C GLY A 103 2.08 -7.69 -15.33
N ASP A 104 3.24 -8.10 -15.83
CA ASP A 104 3.34 -8.84 -17.09
C ASP A 104 4.30 -10.03 -16.99
N GLU A 105 4.32 -10.83 -18.05
CA GLU A 105 5.21 -11.99 -18.19
C GLU A 105 6.68 -11.64 -18.40
N SER A 106 7.00 -10.40 -18.79
CA SER A 106 8.36 -9.87 -18.89
C SER A 106 9.01 -9.66 -17.51
N GLY A 107 8.26 -9.84 -16.42
CA GLY A 107 8.79 -9.89 -15.06
C GLY A 107 8.80 -8.54 -14.35
N PHE A 108 7.76 -7.71 -14.53
CA PHE A 108 7.56 -6.52 -13.70
C PHE A 108 6.19 -6.47 -13.03
N ILE A 109 6.12 -5.73 -11.93
CA ILE A 109 4.88 -5.22 -11.36
C ILE A 109 4.80 -3.71 -11.56
N GLN A 110 3.59 -3.17 -11.73
CA GLN A 110 3.37 -1.76 -12.04
C GLN A 110 2.95 -0.96 -10.81
N LEU A 111 3.73 0.06 -10.46
CA LEU A 111 3.36 1.09 -9.49
C LEU A 111 2.96 2.35 -10.25
N ILE A 112 1.65 2.49 -10.49
CA ILE A 112 1.04 3.59 -11.28
C ILE A 112 1.63 3.64 -12.68
N ASP A 113 2.49 4.61 -12.99
CA ASP A 113 3.08 4.78 -14.32
C ASP A 113 4.51 4.24 -14.40
N LYS A 114 4.99 3.64 -13.31
CA LYS A 114 6.35 3.09 -13.19
C LYS A 114 6.33 1.58 -13.06
N LYS A 115 7.40 0.94 -13.51
CA LYS A 115 7.60 -0.51 -13.41
C LYS A 115 8.63 -0.80 -12.34
N LEU A 116 8.38 -1.84 -11.55
CA LEU A 116 9.34 -2.47 -10.66
C LEU A 116 9.68 -3.84 -11.24
N TYR A 117 10.89 -4.00 -11.74
CA TYR A 117 11.33 -5.25 -12.34
C TYR A 117 11.76 -6.26 -11.27
N ARG A 118 11.64 -7.54 -11.60
CA ARG A 118 12.02 -8.67 -10.75
C ARG A 118 13.42 -8.52 -10.18
N ASP A 119 14.38 -8.10 -11.00
CA ASP A 119 15.79 -8.01 -10.61
C ASP A 119 16.07 -6.87 -9.62
N GLU A 120 15.15 -5.91 -9.48
CA GLU A 120 15.24 -4.83 -8.49
C GLU A 120 14.69 -5.25 -7.11
N LEU A 121 13.93 -6.36 -7.06
CA LEU A 121 13.37 -6.95 -5.84
C LEU A 121 14.27 -8.03 -5.21
N MET A 122 15.27 -8.52 -5.94
CA MET A 122 16.17 -9.60 -5.53
C MET A 122 17.42 -9.11 -4.79
#